data_AF-A0A0Q7XM31-F1
#
_entry.id   AF-A0A0Q7XM31-F1
#
_cell.length_a   1.000
_cell.length_b   1.000
_cell.length_c   1.000
_cell.angle_alpha   90.00
_cell.angle_beta   90.00
_cell.angle_gamma   90.00
#
_symmetry.space_group_name_H-M   'P 1'
#
loop_
_entity.id
_entity.type
_entity.pdbx_description
1 polymer ?
#
loop_
_entity_poly.entity_id
_entity_poly.type
_entity_poly.pdbx_seq_one_letter_code
_entity_poly.pdbx_strand_id
1 'polypeptide(L)'
;MATSTHRIPESETAIADKAIVKFRETLLAGASSPVMTIDDAVVVVTMTEIVAGPRAELLSHIDEATTARLDFGRQTTVSYADLYHIFFGEMTGEEMQRQLNLSMILLRLSDRKVEQGLIDEANDIVRDLDIMVMTPMLVTAMAWLKLKAQ
;
A
#
# COMPACT_ATOMS: atom_id res chain seq x y z
N MET A 1 -9.05 -28.86 -8.99
CA MET A 1 -9.32 -27.48 -8.54
C MET A 1 -9.22 -26.60 -9.78
N ALA A 2 -10.31 -25.96 -10.21
CA ALA A 2 -10.26 -25.06 -11.34
C ALA A 2 -9.59 -23.76 -10.90
N THR A 3 -8.39 -23.47 -11.42
CA THR A 3 -7.77 -22.16 -11.32
C THR A 3 -8.63 -21.19 -12.11
N SER A 4 -9.51 -20.43 -11.44
CA SER A 4 -10.22 -19.35 -12.11
C SER A 4 -9.24 -18.19 -12.32
N THR A 5 -8.76 -18.04 -13.55
CA THR A 5 -7.99 -16.86 -13.94
C THR A 5 -8.94 -15.68 -14.02
N HIS A 6 -9.05 -14.89 -12.94
CA HIS A 6 -9.79 -13.64 -12.98
C HIS A 6 -9.02 -12.64 -13.85
N ARG A 7 -9.61 -12.23 -14.98
CA ARG A 7 -9.07 -11.12 -15.76
C ARG A 7 -9.31 -9.83 -14.99
N ILE A 8 -8.22 -9.16 -14.65
CA ILE A 8 -8.26 -7.81 -14.10
C ILE A 8 -8.62 -6.86 -15.26
N PRO A 9 -9.70 -6.07 -15.17
CA PRO A 9 -10.04 -5.09 -16.20
C PRO A 9 -8.93 -4.05 -16.34
N GLU A 10 -8.63 -3.63 -17.58
CA GLU A 10 -7.61 -2.60 -17.85
C GLU A 10 -7.90 -1.27 -17.13
N SER A 11 -9.18 -0.94 -16.94
CA SER A 11 -9.60 0.22 -16.17
C SER A 11 -9.13 0.16 -14.72
N GLU A 12 -9.04 -1.03 -14.12
CA GLU A 12 -8.57 -1.19 -12.74
C GLU A 12 -7.07 -0.94 -12.65
N THR A 13 -6.31 -1.49 -13.60
CA THR A 13 -4.87 -1.26 -13.69
C THR A 13 -4.57 0.22 -13.88
N ALA A 14 -5.31 0.91 -14.76
CA ALA A 14 -5.10 2.34 -15.02
C ALA A 14 -5.34 3.22 -13.77
N ILE A 15 -6.36 2.91 -12.95
CA ILE A 15 -6.60 3.67 -11.71
C ILE A 15 -5.47 3.38 -10.70
N ALA A 16 -5.03 2.13 -10.58
CA ALA A 16 -3.93 1.77 -9.69
C ALA A 16 -2.62 2.47 -10.11
N ASP A 17 -2.28 2.44 -11.39
CA ASP A 17 -1.09 3.11 -11.93
C ASP A 17 -1.12 4.62 -11.65
N LYS A 18 -2.29 5.26 -11.86
CA LYS A 18 -2.45 6.68 -11.56
C LYS A 18 -2.25 6.99 -10.07
N ALA A 19 -2.77 6.16 -9.18
CA ALA A 19 -2.58 6.32 -7.74
C ALA A 19 -1.12 6.13 -7.32
N ILE A 20 -0.43 5.13 -7.90
CA ILE A 20 1.00 4.88 -7.67
C ILE A 20 1.86 6.06 -8.15
N VAL A 21 1.57 6.62 -9.33
CA VAL A 21 2.25 7.82 -9.84
C VAL A 21 2.05 9.01 -8.88
N LYS A 22 0.80 9.28 -8.47
CA LYS A 22 0.51 10.37 -7.52
C LYS A 22 1.21 10.16 -6.18
N PHE A 23 1.24 8.93 -5.69
CA PHE A 23 1.94 8.56 -4.46
C PHE A 23 3.44 8.82 -4.59
N ARG A 24 4.05 8.37 -5.69
CA ARG A 24 5.47 8.62 -5.99
C ARG A 24 5.79 10.12 -6.00
N GLU A 25 4.98 10.92 -6.68
CA GLU A 25 5.14 12.38 -6.74
C GLU A 25 5.04 13.01 -5.34
N THR A 26 4.09 12.55 -4.53
CA THR A 26 3.92 13.02 -3.14
C THR A 26 5.15 12.71 -2.29
N LEU A 27 5.70 11.49 -2.39
CA LEU A 27 6.92 11.12 -1.68
C LEU A 27 8.13 11.92 -2.15
N LEU A 28 8.28 12.15 -3.47
CA LEU A 28 9.35 12.98 -4.03
C LEU A 28 9.26 14.44 -3.55
N ALA A 29 8.06 15.00 -3.56
CA ALA A 29 7.82 16.35 -3.05
C ALA A 29 8.18 16.44 -1.56
N GLY A 30 7.77 15.48 -0.74
CA GLY A 30 8.14 15.41 0.67
C GLY A 30 9.64 15.19 0.89
N ALA A 31 10.29 14.36 0.07
CA ALA A 31 11.72 14.06 0.13
C ALA A 31 12.62 15.26 -0.22
N SER A 32 12.10 16.26 -0.94
CA SER A 32 12.82 17.50 -1.23
C SER A 32 13.09 18.36 0.03
N SER A 33 12.45 18.03 1.16
CA SER A 33 12.71 18.63 2.46
C SER A 33 13.30 17.58 3.43
N PRO A 34 14.62 17.59 3.70
CA PRO A 34 15.32 16.53 4.45
C PRO A 34 14.95 16.42 5.95
N VAL A 35 14.01 17.24 6.45
CA VAL A 35 13.58 17.27 7.86
C VAL A 35 12.15 16.74 8.05
N MET A 36 11.41 16.46 6.97
CA MET A 36 10.04 15.90 7.08
C MET A 36 10.11 14.41 7.40
N THR A 37 10.23 14.14 8.69
CA THR A 37 10.05 12.82 9.29
C THR A 37 8.59 12.60 9.66
N ILE A 38 8.17 11.35 9.65
CA ILE A 38 6.84 10.89 10.01
C ILE A 38 6.99 10.02 11.25
N ASP A 39 6.46 10.49 12.37
CA ASP A 39 6.32 9.71 13.60
C ASP A 39 5.04 8.87 13.53
N ASP A 40 5.10 7.62 14.01
CA ASP A 40 4.01 6.63 13.88
C ASP A 40 3.50 6.52 12.43
N ALA A 41 4.46 6.31 11.51
CA ALA A 41 4.23 6.31 10.08
C ALA A 41 3.32 5.16 9.64
N VAL A 42 2.31 5.49 8.84
CA VAL A 42 1.42 4.54 8.20
C VAL A 42 1.34 4.87 6.71
N VAL A 43 1.29 3.82 5.88
CA VAL A 43 0.89 3.93 4.47
C VAL A 43 -0.47 3.29 4.32
N VAL A 44 -1.46 4.07 3.89
CA VAL A 44 -2.83 3.59 3.67
C VAL A 44 -3.05 3.43 2.16
N VAL A 45 -3.53 2.26 1.78
CA VAL A 45 -3.90 1.89 0.42
C VAL A 45 -5.42 1.77 0.39
N THR A 46 -6.06 2.64 -0.39
CA THR A 46 -7.50 2.60 -0.64
C THR A 46 -7.76 2.09 -2.05
N MET A 47 -9.03 2.04 -2.44
CA MET A 47 -9.39 1.71 -3.81
C MET A 47 -8.91 2.74 -4.84
N THR A 48 -8.70 4.01 -4.47
CA THR A 48 -8.43 5.08 -5.45
C THR A 48 -7.14 5.84 -5.19
N GLU A 49 -6.55 5.67 -4.01
CA GLU A 49 -5.44 6.48 -3.55
C GLU A 49 -4.50 5.70 -2.61
N ILE A 50 -3.23 6.11 -2.61
CA ILE A 50 -2.22 5.65 -1.66
C ILE A 50 -1.64 6.89 -0.97
N VAL A 51 -1.72 6.94 0.35
CA VAL A 51 -1.25 8.06 1.18
C VAL A 51 -0.30 7.58 2.26
N ALA A 52 0.68 8.41 2.59
CA ALA A 52 1.60 8.16 3.69
C ALA A 52 1.69 9.37 4.61
N GLY A 53 1.71 9.11 5.91
CA GLY A 53 1.72 10.16 6.92
C GLY A 53 1.57 9.61 8.34
N PRO A 54 1.49 10.51 9.33
CA PRO A 54 1.27 10.12 10.70
C PRO A 54 -0.10 9.44 10.84
N ARG A 55 -0.18 8.35 11.62
CA ARG A 55 -1.45 7.64 11.84
C ARG A 55 -2.61 8.56 12.21
N ALA A 56 -2.35 9.52 13.11
CA ALA A 56 -3.36 10.46 13.60
C ALA A 56 -3.98 11.30 12.48
N GLU A 57 -3.22 11.66 11.46
CA GLU A 57 -3.69 12.44 10.31
C GLU A 57 -4.43 11.57 9.28
N LEU A 58 -4.12 10.27 9.24
CA LEU A 58 -4.71 9.32 8.29
C LEU A 58 -5.92 8.55 8.83
N LEU A 59 -6.41 8.85 10.04
CA LEU A 59 -7.54 8.15 10.65
C LEU A 59 -8.77 8.06 9.73
N SER A 60 -9.11 9.13 9.02
CA SER A 60 -10.25 9.14 8.10
C SER A 60 -10.11 8.13 6.97
N HIS A 61 -8.88 7.89 6.49
CA HIS A 61 -8.61 6.88 5.47
C HIS A 61 -8.59 5.48 6.09
N ILE A 62 -8.10 5.33 7.31
CA ILE A 62 -8.07 4.04 8.01
C ILE A 62 -9.48 3.52 8.32
N ASP A 63 -10.42 4.43 8.59
CA ASP A 63 -11.81 4.08 8.94
C ASP A 63 -12.69 3.80 7.70
N GLU A 64 -12.16 3.97 6.48
CA GLU A 64 -12.87 3.58 5.26
C GLU A 64 -13.03 2.04 5.19
N ALA A 65 -14.20 1.58 4.74
CA ALA A 65 -14.61 0.18 4.76
C ALA A 65 -13.68 -0.76 3.98
N THR A 66 -13.01 -0.25 2.94
CA THR A 66 -12.22 -1.06 2.02
C THR A 66 -10.81 -0.47 1.87
N THR A 67 -10.02 -0.61 2.93
CA THR A 67 -8.62 -0.15 2.96
C THR A 67 -7.67 -1.21 3.49
N ALA A 68 -6.43 -1.09 3.08
CA ALA A 68 -5.32 -1.83 3.64
C ALA A 68 -4.27 -0.83 4.14
N ARG A 69 -3.47 -1.23 5.15
CA ARG A 69 -2.45 -0.35 5.71
C ARG A 69 -1.15 -1.09 5.99
N LEU A 70 -0.04 -0.40 5.77
CA LEU A 70 1.29 -0.80 6.24
C LEU A 70 1.64 0.04 7.45
N ASP A 71 1.84 -0.63 8.58
CA ASP A 71 2.14 -0.01 9.86
C ASP A 71 3.61 -0.21 10.21
N PHE A 72 4.37 0.88 10.25
CA PHE A 72 5.81 0.84 10.53
C PHE A 72 6.11 0.79 12.04
N GLY A 73 5.09 0.97 12.88
CA GLY A 73 5.19 0.94 14.33
C GLY A 73 5.47 2.31 14.95
N ARG A 74 4.91 2.50 16.16
CA ARG A 74 4.88 3.76 16.93
C ARG A 74 6.24 4.37 17.29
N GLN A 75 7.32 3.60 17.21
CA GLN A 75 8.68 4.05 17.56
C GLN A 75 9.58 4.20 16.34
N THR A 76 9.05 3.98 15.15
CA THR A 76 9.80 4.07 13.90
C THR A 76 9.56 5.45 13.32
N THR A 77 10.60 6.29 13.34
CA THR A 77 10.61 7.55 12.59
C THR A 77 11.06 7.25 11.17
N VAL A 78 10.22 7.58 10.18
CA VAL A 78 10.49 7.33 8.76
C VAL A 78 10.41 8.65 8.00
N SER A 79 11.41 8.98 7.18
CA SER A 79 11.32 10.17 6.32
C SER A 79 10.58 9.88 5.02
N TYR A 80 10.07 10.92 4.36
CA TYR A 80 9.52 10.77 3.00
C TYR A 80 10.56 10.25 1.99
N ALA A 81 11.84 10.55 2.17
CA ALA A 81 12.93 10.00 1.37
C ALA A 81 13.07 8.48 1.60
N ASP A 82 12.94 8.02 2.86
CA ASP A 82 12.96 6.59 3.18
C ASP A 82 11.81 5.84 2.53
N LEU A 83 10.59 6.39 2.64
CA LEU A 83 9.44 5.84 1.94
C LEU A 83 9.67 5.82 0.42
N TYR A 84 10.20 6.89 -0.17
CA TYR A 84 10.50 6.90 -1.60
C TYR A 84 11.45 5.75 -1.98
N HIS A 85 12.54 5.55 -1.23
CA HIS A 85 13.48 4.48 -1.50
C HIS A 85 12.91 3.08 -1.25
N ILE A 86 12.09 2.91 -0.20
CA ILE A 86 11.41 1.65 0.10
C ILE A 86 10.49 1.26 -1.06
N PHE A 87 9.64 2.18 -1.54
CA PHE A 87 8.60 1.87 -2.52
C PHE A 87 9.06 2.01 -3.99
N PHE A 88 10.10 2.81 -4.26
CA PHE A 88 10.50 3.17 -5.62
C PHE A 88 12.03 3.15 -5.85
N GLY A 89 12.82 2.69 -4.88
CA GLY A 89 14.27 2.53 -5.04
C GLY A 89 14.62 1.35 -5.95
N GLU A 90 15.84 1.34 -6.49
CA GLU A 90 16.27 0.34 -7.50
C GLU A 90 16.14 -1.12 -7.03
N MET A 91 16.35 -1.39 -5.73
CA MET A 91 16.35 -2.76 -5.20
C MET A 91 14.95 -3.32 -4.93
N THR A 92 13.96 -2.47 -4.65
CA THR A 92 12.63 -2.88 -4.15
C THR A 92 11.49 -2.35 -5.00
N GLY A 93 11.76 -1.37 -5.88
CA GLY A 93 10.73 -0.55 -6.50
C GLY A 93 9.82 -1.29 -7.48
N GLU A 94 10.35 -2.24 -8.26
CA GLU A 94 9.53 -3.04 -9.17
C GLU A 94 8.53 -3.92 -8.39
N GLU A 95 9.04 -4.65 -7.39
CA GLU A 95 8.23 -5.55 -6.58
C GLU A 95 7.22 -4.79 -5.70
N MET A 96 7.63 -3.67 -5.10
CA MET A 96 6.75 -2.83 -4.28
C MET A 96 5.65 -2.19 -5.13
N GLN A 97 5.94 -1.74 -6.35
CA GLN A 97 4.92 -1.24 -7.27
C GLN A 97 3.95 -2.35 -7.70
N ARG A 98 4.46 -3.55 -8.00
CA ARG A 98 3.62 -4.71 -8.31
C ARG A 98 2.68 -5.06 -7.15
N GLN A 99 3.20 -5.05 -5.92
CA GLN A 99 2.43 -5.31 -4.71
C GLN A 99 1.39 -4.20 -4.47
N LEU A 100 1.74 -2.91 -4.59
CA LEU A 100 0.77 -1.81 -4.50
C LEU A 100 -0.37 -1.95 -5.52
N ASN A 101 -0.04 -2.26 -6.77
CA ASN A 101 -1.03 -2.41 -7.83
C ASN A 101 -1.99 -3.56 -7.50
N LEU A 102 -1.44 -4.71 -7.12
CA LEU A 102 -2.24 -5.87 -6.71
C LEU A 102 -3.12 -5.55 -5.49
N SER A 103 -2.60 -4.82 -4.50
CA SER A 103 -3.38 -4.42 -3.32
C SER A 103 -4.62 -3.63 -3.70
N MET A 104 -4.47 -2.61 -4.55
CA MET A 104 -5.60 -1.78 -4.99
C MET A 104 -6.63 -2.59 -5.78
N ILE A 105 -6.18 -3.51 -6.64
CA ILE A 105 -7.07 -4.38 -7.42
C ILE A 105 -7.85 -5.32 -6.51
N LEU A 106 -7.20 -5.94 -5.52
CA LEU A 106 -7.84 -6.87 -4.59
C LEU A 106 -8.84 -6.13 -3.69
N LEU A 107 -8.53 -4.92 -3.23
CA LEU A 107 -9.46 -4.08 -2.48
C LEU A 107 -10.74 -3.81 -3.29
N ARG A 108 -10.63 -3.39 -4.55
CA ARG A 108 -11.81 -3.18 -5.41
C ARG A 108 -12.57 -4.45 -5.74
N LEU A 109 -11.86 -5.57 -5.89
CA LEU A 109 -12.53 -6.86 -6.10
C LEU A 109 -13.31 -7.26 -4.85
N SER A 110 -12.74 -7.10 -3.67
CA SER A 110 -13.41 -7.31 -2.39
C SER A 110 -14.65 -6.44 -2.27
N ASP A 111 -14.55 -5.15 -2.58
CA ASP A 111 -15.67 -4.20 -2.57
C ASP A 111 -16.82 -4.67 -3.45
N ARG A 112 -16.54 -5.05 -4.70
CA ARG A 112 -17.54 -5.61 -5.61
C ARG A 112 -18.18 -6.89 -5.08
N LYS A 113 -17.42 -7.74 -4.40
CA LYS A 113 -17.96 -8.97 -3.79
C LYS A 113 -18.90 -8.63 -2.63
N VAL A 114 -18.58 -7.62 -1.83
CA VAL A 114 -19.50 -7.08 -0.82
C VAL A 114 -20.78 -6.56 -1.45
N GLU A 115 -20.70 -5.75 -2.50
CA GLU A 115 -21.86 -5.23 -3.23
C GLU A 115 -22.76 -6.35 -3.82
N GLN A 116 -22.15 -7.47 -4.20
CA GLN A 116 -22.84 -8.66 -4.70
C GLN A 116 -23.44 -9.55 -3.59
N GLY A 117 -23.22 -9.21 -2.31
CA GLY A 117 -23.63 -10.03 -1.17
C GLY A 117 -22.75 -11.26 -0.92
N LEU A 118 -21.59 -11.36 -1.58
CA LEU A 118 -20.64 -12.46 -1.49
C LEU A 118 -19.58 -12.16 -0.42
N ILE A 119 -20.02 -12.06 0.83
CA ILE A 119 -19.17 -11.61 1.97
C ILE A 119 -18.01 -12.57 2.25
N ASP A 120 -18.23 -13.88 2.15
CA ASP A 120 -17.18 -14.87 2.41
C ASP A 120 -16.04 -14.77 1.38
N GLU A 121 -16.38 -14.58 0.10
CA GLU A 121 -15.40 -14.38 -0.97
C GLU A 121 -14.64 -13.04 -0.79
N ALA A 122 -15.32 -11.98 -0.35
CA ALA A 122 -14.68 -10.71 -0.02
C ALA A 122 -13.66 -10.87 1.12
N ASN A 123 -14.03 -11.60 2.18
CA ASN A 123 -13.14 -11.87 3.31
C ASN A 123 -11.92 -12.72 2.91
N ASP A 124 -12.11 -13.72 2.04
CA ASP A 124 -11.00 -14.50 1.49
C ASP A 124 -10.01 -13.61 0.71
N ILE A 125 -10.52 -12.68 -0.10
CA ILE A 125 -9.68 -11.71 -0.83
C ILE A 125 -8.90 -10.81 0.13
N VAL A 126 -9.53 -10.31 1.20
CA VAL A 126 -8.86 -9.47 2.20
C VAL A 126 -7.76 -10.26 2.93
N ARG A 127 -8.01 -11.54 3.25
CA ARG A 127 -6.99 -12.40 3.86
C ARG A 127 -5.81 -12.62 2.92
N ASP A 128 -6.10 -12.88 1.65
CA ASP A 128 -5.11 -13.08 0.59
C ASP A 128 -4.28 -11.82 0.36
N LEU A 129 -4.90 -10.64 0.40
CA LEU A 129 -4.25 -9.34 0.37
C LEU A 129 -3.23 -9.18 1.52
N ASP A 130 -3.61 -9.53 2.74
CA ASP A 130 -2.74 -9.38 3.91
C ASP A 130 -1.53 -10.33 3.86
N ILE A 131 -1.77 -11.61 3.52
CA ILE A 131 -0.75 -12.65 3.51
C ILE A 131 0.19 -12.54 2.30
N MET A 132 -0.36 -12.31 1.11
CA MET A 132 0.43 -12.35 -0.13
C MET A 132 1.03 -11.02 -0.53
N VAL A 133 0.53 -9.91 0.04
CA VAL A 133 0.91 -8.57 -0.40
C VAL A 133 1.36 -7.69 0.76
N MET A 134 0.48 -7.38 1.70
CA MET A 134 0.78 -6.39 2.74
C MET A 134 1.90 -6.85 3.69
N THR A 135 1.87 -8.11 4.13
CA THR A 135 2.92 -8.67 4.98
C THR A 135 4.29 -8.67 4.28
N PRO A 136 4.44 -9.19 3.04
CA PRO A 136 5.68 -9.06 2.27
C PRO A 136 6.18 -7.61 2.09
N MET A 137 5.30 -6.66 1.79
CA MET A 137 5.66 -5.24 1.69
C MET A 137 6.26 -4.73 3.00
N LEU A 138 5.61 -5.04 4.12
CA LEU A 138 6.07 -4.62 5.44
C LEU A 138 7.43 -5.24 5.78
N VAL A 139 7.62 -6.54 5.53
CA VAL A 139 8.92 -7.21 5.76
C VAL A 139 10.03 -6.57 4.92
N THR A 140 9.75 -6.27 3.66
CA THR A 140 10.69 -5.61 2.74
C THR A 140 11.06 -4.22 3.25
N ALA A 141 10.07 -3.44 3.66
CA ALA A 141 10.27 -2.11 4.23
C ALA A 141 11.10 -2.14 5.52
N MET A 142 10.80 -3.07 6.43
CA MET A 142 11.54 -3.25 7.68
C MET A 142 12.99 -3.71 7.44
N ALA A 143 13.23 -4.55 6.42
CA ALA A 143 14.58 -4.96 6.04
C ALA A 143 15.40 -3.77 5.52
N TRP A 144 14.79 -2.92 4.68
CA TRP A 144 15.43 -1.70 4.17
C TRP A 144 15.80 -0.74 5.31
N LEU A 145 14.88 -0.49 6.24
CA LEU A 145 15.14 0.39 7.39
C LEU A 145 16.28 -0.11 8.27
N LYS A 146 16.38 -1.43 8.47
CA LYS A 146 17.50 -2.04 9.19
C LYS A 146 18.84 -1.85 8.49
N LEU A 147 18.88 -1.93 7.16
CA LEU A 147 20.12 -1.71 6.38
C LEU A 147 20.61 -0.27 6.49
N LYS A 148 19.69 0.71 6.49
CA LYS A 148 20.04 2.14 6.65
C LYS A 148 20.64 2.46 8.03
N ALA A 149 20.27 1.73 9.07
CA ALA A 149 20.70 1.99 10.44
C ALA A 149 22.12 1.48 10.78
N GLN A 150 22.81 0.85 9.83
CA GLN A 150 24.18 0.32 9.96
C GLN A 150 25.19 1.29 9.35
#